data_AF-A0A7H0IBQ6-F1
#
_entry.id   AF-A0A7H0IBQ6-F1
#
_cell.length_a   1.000
_cell.length_b   1.000
_cell.length_c   1.000
_cell.angle_alpha   90.00
_cell.angle_beta   90.00
_cell.angle_gamma   90.00
#
_symmetry.space_group_name_H-M   'P 1'
#
loop_
_entity.id
_entity.type
_entity.pdbx_description
1 polymer ?
#
loop_
_entity_poly.entity_id
_entity_poly.type
_entity_poly.pdbx_seq_one_letter_code
_entity_poly.pdbx_strand_id
1 'polypeptide(L)' 'MMRKDLPAGGWTKSSYSDGADADCVEYLPLPAGEVAIRDSKAPSHGAFIFPVPAWLTFVNAVKSEHVQGI' A
#
# COMPACT_ATOMS: atom_id res chain seq x y z
N MET A 1 -13.98 7.28 3.41
CA MET A 1 -12.92 6.36 3.88
C MET A 1 -13.53 4.99 4.08
N MET A 2 -13.45 4.12 3.07
CA MET A 2 -14.05 2.77 3.15
C MET A 2 -13.03 1.80 3.75
N ARG A 3 -13.21 1.45 5.03
CA ARG A 3 -12.83 0.13 5.52
C ARG A 3 -13.72 -0.89 4.78
N LYS A 4 -13.38 -1.30 3.55
CA LYS A 4 -13.95 -2.54 3.00
C LYS A 4 -13.48 -3.69 3.90
N ASP A 5 -14.30 -4.73 4.07
CA ASP A 5 -13.98 -5.96 4.83
C ASP A 5 -12.79 -6.70 4.21
N LEU A 6 -11.58 -6.18 4.43
CA LEU A 6 -10.35 -6.79 3.95
C LEU A 6 -10.02 -8.01 4.82
N PRO A 7 -9.54 -9.11 4.23
CA PRO A 7 -9.17 -10.28 5.00
C PRO A 7 -8.03 -9.94 5.97
N ALA A 8 -8.03 -10.58 7.13
CA ALA A 8 -6.95 -10.45 8.10
C ALA A 8 -5.62 -11.01 7.55
N GLY A 9 -5.68 -12.00 6.64
CA GLY A 9 -4.54 -12.66 6.02
C GLY A 9 -4.40 -12.38 4.51
N GLY A 10 -3.31 -12.90 3.92
CA GLY A 10 -2.99 -12.71 2.49
C GLY A 10 -2.17 -11.45 2.16
N TRP A 11 -1.85 -10.66 3.16
CA TRP A 11 -1.00 -9.47 3.03
C TRP A 11 0.46 -9.87 2.74
N THR A 12 1.08 -9.16 1.82
CA THR A 12 2.51 -9.28 1.50
C THR A 12 3.23 -8.04 1.99
N LYS A 13 4.24 -8.22 2.84
CA LYS A 13 5.11 -7.13 3.29
C LYS A 13 6.05 -6.71 2.15
N SER A 14 6.25 -5.40 2.01
CA SER A 14 7.22 -4.85 1.05
C SER A 14 8.65 -5.29 1.39
N SER A 15 9.45 -5.62 0.37
CA SER A 15 10.89 -5.93 0.55
C SER A 15 11.71 -4.71 1.00
N TYR A 16 11.16 -3.51 0.91
CA TYR A 16 11.77 -2.28 1.41
C TYR A 16 11.48 -2.05 2.90
N SER A 17 10.71 -2.94 3.53
CA SER A 17 10.31 -2.87 4.94
C SER A 17 11.19 -3.76 5.85
N ASP A 18 12.36 -4.18 5.38
CA ASP A 18 13.32 -4.96 6.16
C ASP A 18 14.27 -4.03 6.93
N GLY A 19 14.42 -4.26 8.24
CA GLY A 19 15.29 -3.47 9.14
C GLY A 19 14.56 -2.84 10.33
N ALA A 20 15.32 -2.37 11.32
CA ALA A 20 14.78 -1.83 12.57
C ALA A 20 14.02 -0.50 12.41
N ASP A 21 14.42 0.32 11.43
CA ASP A 21 13.87 1.66 11.16
C ASP A 21 13.11 1.75 9.82
N ALA A 22 12.74 0.61 9.24
CA ALA A 22 12.11 0.60 7.92
C ALA A 22 10.65 1.10 7.98
N ASP A 23 10.21 1.76 6.91
CA ASP A 23 8.82 2.10 6.66
C ASP A 23 8.06 0.80 6.33
N CYS A 24 7.30 0.31 7.30
CA CYS A 24 6.64 -0.99 7.19
C CYS A 24 5.31 -0.86 6.42
N VAL A 25 5.33 -1.28 5.16
CA VAL A 25 4.16 -1.26 4.28
C VAL A 25 3.80 -2.69 3.87
N GLU A 26 2.51 -3.00 3.93
CA GLU A 26 1.93 -4.24 3.42
C GLU A 26 0.93 -3.95 2.29
N TYR A 27 0.88 -4.84 1.30
CA TYR A 27 -0.09 -4.77 0.22
C TYR A 27 -0.88 -6.06 0.05
N LEU A 28 -2.10 -5.93 -0.48
CA LEU A 28 -2.99 -7.04 -0.81
C LEU A 28 -3.69 -6.77 -2.16
N PRO A 29 -3.43 -7.56 -3.21
CA PRO A 29 -4.20 -7.51 -4.44
C PRO A 29 -5.65 -7.93 -4.20
N LEU A 30 -6.61 -7.24 -4.83
CA LEU A 30 -8.04 -7.51 -4.72
C LEU A 30 -8.62 -8.00 -6.06
N PRO A 31 -9.69 -8.82 -6.04
CA PRO A 31 -10.25 -9.43 -7.26
C PRO A 31 -10.71 -8.42 -8.33
N ALA A 32 -11.06 -7.20 -7.95
CA ALA A 32 -11.56 -6.16 -8.85
C ALA A 32 -10.47 -5.35 -9.56
N GLY A 33 -9.21 -5.80 -9.55
CA GLY A 33 -8.10 -5.02 -10.11
C GLY A 33 -7.70 -3.82 -9.24
N GLU A 34 -7.96 -3.93 -7.95
CA GLU A 34 -7.57 -2.95 -6.92
C GLU A 34 -6.40 -3.52 -6.09
N VAL A 35 -5.71 -2.64 -5.37
CA VAL A 35 -4.70 -3.01 -4.37
C VAL A 35 -5.01 -2.27 -3.08
N ALA A 36 -5.01 -3.00 -1.97
CA ALA A 36 -5.07 -2.42 -0.63
C ALA A 36 -3.64 -2.24 -0.10
N ILE A 37 -3.36 -1.06 0.47
CA ILE A 37 -2.07 -0.69 1.06
C ILE A 37 -2.30 -0.26 2.51
N ARG A 38 -1.52 -0.80 3.46
CA ARG A 38 -1.61 -0.45 4.88
C ARG A 38 -0.24 -0.32 5.54
N ASP A 39 -0.23 0.32 6.69
CA ASP A 39 0.88 0.32 7.64
C ASP A 39 0.94 -1.04 8.35
N SER A 40 2.06 -1.76 8.23
CA SER A 40 2.23 -3.06 8.91
C SER A 40 2.35 -2.91 10.43
N LYS A 41 2.76 -1.74 10.94
CA LYS A 41 2.86 -1.46 12.38
C LYS A 41 1.50 -1.15 12.99
N ALA A 42 0.53 -0.74 12.18
CA ALA A 42 -0.81 -0.37 12.65
C ALA A 42 -1.95 -0.93 11.77
N PRO A 43 -2.05 -2.27 11.61
CA PRO A 43 -3.05 -2.88 10.73
C PRO A 43 -4.51 -2.58 11.15
N SER A 44 -4.74 -2.24 12.42
CA SER A 44 -6.04 -1.82 12.95
C SER A 44 -6.52 -0.46 12.43
N HIS A 45 -5.59 0.39 11.93
CA HIS A 45 -5.93 1.67 11.32
C HIS A 45 -6.64 1.48 9.96
N GLY A 46 -6.58 0.29 9.39
CA GLY A 46 -7.19 -0.06 8.10
C GLY A 46 -6.21 0.11 6.95
N ALA A 47 -6.76 0.16 5.74
CA ALA A 47 -5.99 0.24 4.51
C ALA A 47 -6.61 1.24 3.54
N PHE A 48 -5.79 1.79 2.66
CA PHE A 48 -6.24 2.54 1.49
C PHE A 48 -6.33 1.62 0.29
N ILE A 49 -7.38 1.77 -0.51
CA ILE A 49 -7.63 0.94 -1.69
C ILE A 49 -7.50 1.82 -2.93
N PHE A 50 -6.71 1.37 -3.88
CA PHE A 50 -6.45 2.06 -5.13
C PHE A 50 -6.70 1.13 -6.31
N PRO A 51 -7.20 1.63 -7.45
CA PRO A 51 -7.06 0.92 -8.72
C PRO A 51 -5.58 0.66 -9.00
N VAL A 52 -5.23 -0.55 -9.46
CA VAL A 52 -3.83 -0.92 -9.76
C VAL A 52 -3.14 0.09 -10.69
N PRO A 53 -3.76 0.60 -11.78
CA PRO A 53 -3.10 1.59 -12.64
C PRO A 53 -2.71 2.89 -11.91
N ALA A 54 -3.58 3.38 -11.02
CA ALA A 54 -3.32 4.59 -10.26
C ALA A 54 -2.16 4.39 -9.27
N TRP A 55 -2.13 3.24 -8.59
CA TRP A 55 -1.03 2.89 -7.69
C TRP A 55 0.31 2.80 -8.43
N LEU A 56 0.34 2.18 -9.62
CA LEU A 56 1.55 2.11 -10.44
C LEU A 56 2.02 3.49 -10.90
N THR A 57 1.10 4.36 -11.33
CA THR A 57 1.43 5.75 -11.67
C THR A 57 2.04 6.49 -10.50
N PHE A 58 1.47 6.35 -9.29
CA PHE A 58 2.02 6.96 -8.08
C PHE A 58 3.44 6.47 -7.78
N VAL A 59 3.66 5.15 -7.76
CA VAL A 59 4.99 4.57 -7.47
C VAL A 59 6.02 5.03 -8.52
N ASN A 60 5.64 5.09 -9.79
CA ASN A 60 6.54 5.56 -10.85
C ASN A 60 6.90 7.04 -10.68
N ALA A 61 5.94 7.89 -10.27
CA ALA A 61 6.20 9.30 -10.00
C ALA A 61 7.13 9.51 -8.79
N VAL A 62 6.96 8.71 -7.72
CA VAL A 62 7.85 8.74 -6.55
C VAL A 62 9.27 8.32 -6.95
N LYS A 63 9.41 7.26 -7.75
CA LYS A 63 10.72 6.77 -8.23
C LYS A 63 11.45 7.75 -9.14
N SER A 64 10.72 8.59 -9.88
CA SER A 64 11.31 9.56 -10.80
C SER A 64 11.62 10.92 -10.15
N GLU A 65 11.49 11.04 -8.83
CA GLU A 65 11.57 12.31 -8.06
C GLU A 65 10.62 13.40 -8.60
N HIS A 66 9.65 13.03 -9.42
CA HIS A 66 8.67 13.94 -10.01
C HIS A 66 7.40 13.94 -9.15
N VAL A 67 7.57 14.23 -7.87
CA VAL A 67 6.44 14.52 -6.98
C VAL A 67 6.24 16.03 -7.02
N GLN A 68 5.37 16.49 -7.93
CA GLN A 68 4.97 17.90 -7.93
C GLN A 68 4.21 18.22 -6.65
N GLY A 69 4.84 18.98 -5.76
CA GLY A 69 4.20 19.72 -4.67
C GLY A 69 3.42 18.88 -3.66
N ILE A 70 4.10 18.53 -2.58
CA ILE A 70 3.48 18.39 -1.25
C ILE A 70 4.18 19.35 -0.31
#